data_AF-A0A4R6U1V2-F1
#
_entry.id   AF-A0A4R6U1V2-F1
#
_cell.length_a   1.000
_cell.length_b   1.000
_cell.length_c   1.000
_cell.angle_alpha   90.00
_cell.angle_beta   90.00
_cell.angle_gamma   90.00
#
_symmetry.space_group_name_H-M   'P 1'
#
loop_
_entity.id
_entity.type
_entity.pdbx_description
1 polymer ?
#
loop_
_entity_poly.entity_id
_entity_poly.type
_entity_poly.pdbx_seq_one_letter_code
_entity_poly.pdbx_strand_id
1 'polypeptide(L)'
;MRKVRRAFIALVCLLLAVVVLLFTLENKQQVELGFLGYSSPALPLAFTILAGFVAGAFFAGLTFWLPLGHYKRKTAKQAKKLMQLQEQLEQAQAVQAEKEKTTGVVVADSAA
;
A
#
# COMPACT_ATOMS: atom_id res chain seq x y z
N MET A 1 4.83 9.46 -8.83
CA MET A 1 5.42 8.30 -8.11
C MET A 1 4.85 6.92 -8.50
N ARG A 2 3.58 6.78 -8.91
CA ARG A 2 2.99 5.45 -9.25
C ARG A 2 3.66 4.75 -10.46
N LYS A 3 4.04 5.52 -11.50
CA LYS A 3 4.73 4.97 -12.69
C LYS A 3 6.15 4.49 -12.37
N VAL A 4 6.90 5.23 -11.54
CA VAL A 4 8.25 4.86 -11.08
C VAL A 4 8.20 3.57 -10.26
N ARG A 5 7.24 3.45 -9.33
CA ARG A 5 7.04 2.22 -8.55
C ARG A 5 6.71 1.02 -9.44
N ARG A 6 5.88 1.22 -10.48
CA ARG A 6 5.56 0.16 -11.45
C ARG A 6 6.76 -0.22 -12.32
N ALA A 7 7.56 0.75 -12.74
CA ALA A 7 8.78 0.52 -13.51
C ALA A 7 9.82 -0.25 -12.69
N PHE A 8 9.98 0.09 -11.41
CA PHE A 8 10.87 -0.64 -10.50
C PHE A 8 10.44 -2.10 -10.32
N ILE A 9 9.14 -2.35 -10.12
CA ILE A 9 8.62 -3.72 -10.04
C ILE A 9 8.85 -4.47 -11.34
N ALA A 10 8.59 -3.85 -12.49
CA ALA A 10 8.84 -4.46 -13.80
C ALA A 10 10.33 -4.80 -14.00
N LEU A 11 11.24 -3.93 -13.57
CA LEU A 11 12.68 -4.17 -13.60
C LEU A 11 13.08 -5.37 -12.74
N VAL A 12 12.56 -5.46 -11.51
CA VAL A 12 12.82 -6.60 -10.62
C VAL A 12 12.27 -7.90 -11.20
N CYS A 13 11.06 -7.89 -11.75
CA CYS A 13 10.48 -9.05 -12.43
C CYS A 13 11.31 -9.48 -13.66
N LEU A 14 11.84 -8.52 -14.43
CA LEU A 14 12.71 -8.80 -15.58
C LEU A 14 14.02 -9.45 -15.13
N LEU A 15 14.68 -8.90 -14.10
CA LEU A 15 15.88 -9.49 -13.51
C LEU A 15 15.64 -10.92 -13.02
N LEU A 16 14.54 -11.14 -12.31
CA LEU A 16 14.12 -12.47 -11.87
C LEU A 16 13.93 -13.43 -13.03
N ALA A 17 13.27 -12.99 -14.10
CA ALA A 17 13.09 -13.82 -15.29
C ALA A 17 14.43 -14.22 -15.91
N VAL A 18 15.39 -13.29 -16.02
CA VAL A 18 16.74 -13.58 -16.53
C VAL A 18 17.46 -14.59 -15.64
N VAL A 19 17.41 -14.40 -14.31
CA VAL A 19 18.02 -15.34 -13.35
C VAL A 19 17.42 -16.74 -13.48
N VAL A 20 16.10 -16.85 -13.55
CA VAL A 20 15.41 -18.14 -13.74
C VAL A 20 15.82 -18.79 -15.06
N LEU A 21 15.94 -18.01 -16.13
CA LEU A 21 16.27 -18.52 -17.45
C LEU A 21 17.70 -19.06 -17.51
N LEU A 22 18.67 -18.31 -16.97
CA LEU A 22 20.06 -18.76 -16.82
C LEU A 22 20.15 -19.98 -15.89
N PHE A 23 19.43 -19.95 -14.77
CA PHE A 23 19.39 -21.06 -13.83
C PHE A 23 18.85 -22.34 -14.50
N THR A 24 17.81 -22.23 -15.33
CA THR A 24 17.24 -23.35 -16.09
C THR A 24 18.20 -23.90 -17.12
N LEU A 25 18.97 -23.03 -17.78
CA LEU A 25 19.88 -23.43 -18.84
C LEU A 25 21.11 -24.18 -18.29
N GLU A 26 21.66 -23.68 -17.19
CA GLU A 26 22.79 -24.27 -16.46
C GLU A 26 22.37 -25.53 -15.69
N ASN A 27 21.22 -25.49 -15.03
CA ASN A 27 20.77 -26.56 -14.15
C ASN A 27 19.68 -27.40 -14.83
N LYS A 28 20.04 -28.09 -15.92
CA LYS A 28 19.19 -29.11 -16.58
C LYS A 28 19.05 -30.41 -15.78
N GLN A 29 19.62 -30.46 -14.58
CA GLN A 29 19.58 -31.61 -13.70
C GLN A 29 18.15 -31.96 -13.33
N GLN A 30 17.81 -33.23 -13.50
CA GLN A 30 16.53 -33.78 -13.04
C GLN A 30 16.63 -34.07 -11.55
N VAL A 31 15.62 -33.63 -10.79
CA VAL A 31 15.52 -33.85 -9.35
C VAL A 31 14.20 -34.50 -9.02
N GLU A 32 14.24 -35.49 -8.13
CA GLU A 32 13.06 -36.06 -7.51
C GLU A 32 12.87 -35.42 -6.13
N LEU A 33 11.61 -35.06 -5.83
CA LEU A 33 11.27 -34.51 -4.53
C LEU A 33 10.55 -35.58 -3.70
N GLY A 34 11.20 -36.00 -2.61
CA GLY A 34 10.57 -36.82 -1.58
C GLY A 34 9.88 -35.95 -0.54
N PHE A 35 8.59 -36.18 -0.30
CA PHE A 35 7.82 -35.49 0.74
C PHE A 35 6.85 -36.45 1.43
N LEU A 36 6.96 -36.59 2.76
CA LEU A 36 6.14 -37.50 3.58
C LEU A 36 5.98 -38.93 2.99
N GLY A 37 7.06 -39.51 2.48
CA GLY A 37 7.05 -40.86 1.91
C GLY A 37 6.53 -40.98 0.47
N TYR A 38 6.05 -39.88 -0.13
CA TYR A 38 5.71 -39.80 -1.55
C TYR A 38 6.86 -39.19 -2.32
N SER A 39 7.20 -39.76 -3.48
CA SER A 39 8.20 -39.19 -4.38
C SER A 39 7.52 -38.58 -5.60
N SER A 40 7.92 -37.36 -5.98
CA SER A 40 7.48 -36.77 -7.22
C SER A 40 8.22 -37.38 -8.41
N PRO A 41 7.63 -37.38 -9.61
CA PRO A 41 8.38 -37.64 -10.83
C PRO A 41 9.61 -36.73 -10.94
N ALA A 42 10.66 -37.22 -11.58
CA ALA A 42 11.87 -36.46 -11.85
C ALA A 42 11.54 -35.24 -12.73
N LEU A 43 11.64 -34.05 -12.14
CA LEU A 43 11.41 -32.78 -12.83
C LEU A 43 12.71 -31.98 -12.88
N PRO A 44 12.93 -31.15 -13.91
CA PRO A 44 14.10 -30.28 -13.93
C PRO A 44 14.08 -29.35 -12.72
N LEU A 45 15.23 -29.18 -12.06
CA LEU A 45 15.37 -28.39 -10.83
C LEU A 45 14.76 -26.98 -10.95
N ALA A 46 14.88 -26.38 -12.14
CA ALA A 46 14.30 -25.08 -12.42
C ALA A 46 12.78 -25.02 -12.25
N PHE A 47 12.04 -26.06 -12.66
CA PHE A 47 10.58 -26.09 -12.49
C PHE A 47 10.20 -26.08 -11.01
N THR A 48 10.91 -26.86 -10.19
CA THR A 48 10.70 -26.93 -8.74
C THR A 48 10.93 -25.58 -8.07
N ILE A 49 12.04 -24.91 -8.39
CA ILE A 49 12.36 -23.60 -7.83
C ILE A 49 11.36 -22.55 -8.31
N LEU A 50 10.99 -22.57 -9.58
CA LEU A 50 10.00 -21.64 -10.13
C LEU A 50 8.63 -21.84 -9.48
N ALA A 51 8.20 -23.08 -9.28
CA ALA A 51 6.94 -23.38 -8.58
C ALA A 51 6.97 -22.84 -7.14
N GLY A 52 8.07 -23.01 -6.42
CA GLY A 52 8.27 -22.43 -5.09
C GLY A 52 8.23 -20.91 -5.11
N PHE A 53 8.83 -20.28 -6.12
CA PHE A 53 8.84 -18.83 -6.28
C PHE A 53 7.44 -18.27 -6.57
N VAL A 54 6.69 -18.93 -7.46
CA VAL A 54 5.30 -18.58 -7.78
C VAL A 54 4.40 -18.76 -6.56
N ALA A 55 4.53 -19.87 -5.83
CA ALA A 55 3.79 -20.09 -4.60
C ALA A 55 4.12 -19.01 -3.56
N GLY A 56 5.40 -18.71 -3.34
CA GLY A 56 5.84 -17.64 -2.45
C GLY A 56 5.29 -16.27 -2.85
N ALA A 57 5.31 -15.93 -4.14
CA ALA A 57 4.75 -14.68 -4.65
C ALA A 57 3.21 -14.62 -4.47
N PHE A 58 2.52 -15.75 -4.64
CA PHE A 58 1.08 -15.85 -4.40
C PHE A 58 0.75 -15.61 -2.91
N PHE A 59 1.47 -16.25 -2.00
CA PHE A 59 1.30 -16.04 -0.55
C PHE A 59 1.70 -14.62 -0.13
N ALA A 60 2.77 -14.06 -0.68
CA ALA A 60 3.17 -12.67 -0.44
C ALA A 60 2.11 -11.68 -0.95
N GLY A 61 1.57 -11.89 -2.15
CA GLY A 61 0.48 -11.10 -2.71
C GLY A 61 -0.76 -11.16 -1.83
N LEU A 62 -1.15 -12.36 -1.39
CA LEU A 62 -2.30 -12.57 -0.53
C LEU A 62 -2.14 -11.86 0.82
N THR A 63 -1.00 -12.07 1.50
CA THR A 63 -0.72 -11.43 2.80
C THR A 63 -0.53 -9.93 2.72
N PHE A 64 -0.02 -9.39 1.60
CA PHE A 64 0.18 -7.95 1.42
C PHE A 64 -1.10 -7.23 0.96
N TRP A 65 -1.97 -7.87 0.19
CA TRP A 65 -3.18 -7.24 -0.34
C TRP A 65 -4.26 -7.00 0.73
N LEU A 66 -4.46 -7.96 1.64
CA LEU A 66 -5.43 -7.84 2.73
C LEU A 66 -5.24 -6.57 3.60
N PRO A 67 -4.05 -6.28 4.14
CA PRO A 67 -3.84 -5.10 5.00
C PRO A 67 -3.94 -3.78 4.22
N LEU A 68 -3.52 -3.74 2.94
CA LEU A 68 -3.57 -2.52 2.12
C LEU A 68 -5.01 -2.00 1.92
N GLY A 69 -5.99 -2.89 1.80
CA GLY A 69 -7.41 -2.52 1.77
C GLY A 69 -7.89 -1.86 3.07
N HIS A 70 -7.39 -2.34 4.21
CA HIS A 70 -7.74 -1.80 5.53
C HIS A 70 -7.10 -0.44 5.82
N TYR A 71 -5.86 -0.20 5.39
CA TYR A 71 -5.19 1.09 5.61
C TYR A 71 -5.86 2.25 4.85
N LYS A 72 -6.34 2.00 3.61
CA LYS A 72 -7.07 3.02 2.83
C LYS A 72 -8.38 3.47 3.47
N ARG A 73 -9.01 2.60 4.27
CA ARG A 73 -10.22 2.95 5.03
C ARG A 73 -9.91 3.91 6.19
N LYS A 74 -8.72 3.84 6.80
CA LYS A 74 -8.30 4.76 7.87
C LYS A 74 -7.98 6.16 7.32
N THR A 75 -7.33 6.23 6.16
CA THR A 75 -7.00 7.52 5.52
C THR A 75 -8.26 8.30 5.10
N ALA A 76 -9.31 7.62 4.65
CA ALA A 76 -10.59 8.26 4.32
C ALA A 76 -11.28 8.87 5.55
N LYS A 77 -11.15 8.23 6.72
CA LYS A 77 -11.68 8.77 7.98
C LYS A 77 -10.88 9.98 8.46
N GLN A 78 -9.56 9.98 8.28
CA GLN A 78 -8.70 11.12 8.63
C GLN A 78 -9.00 12.35 7.77
N ALA A 79 -9.25 12.16 6.47
CA ALA A 79 -9.62 13.25 5.57
C ALA A 79 -10.91 13.96 5.99
N LYS A 80 -11.92 13.21 6.43
CA LYS A 80 -13.19 13.79 6.93
C LYS A 80 -13.00 14.62 8.20
N LYS A 81 -12.15 14.17 9.13
CA LYS A 81 -11.83 14.91 10.36
C LYS A 81 -11.14 16.24 10.05
N LEU A 82 -10.22 16.26 9.08
CA LEU A 82 -9.55 17.50 8.65
C LEU A 82 -10.55 18.54 8.13
N MET A 83 -11.54 18.12 7.33
CA MET A 83 -12.59 19.01 6.85
C MET A 83 -13.46 19.56 8.00
N GLN A 84 -13.81 18.73 8.98
CA GLN A 84 -14.59 19.18 10.14
C GLN A 84 -13.80 20.17 11.03
N LEU A 85 -12.50 19.94 11.22
CA LEU A 85 -11.61 20.86 11.94
C LEU A 85 -11.51 22.21 11.22
N GLN A 86 -11.43 22.19 9.89
CA GLN A 86 -11.41 23.40 9.07
C GLN A 86 -12.70 24.22 9.26
N GLU A 87 -13.86 23.56 9.19
CA GLU A 87 -15.17 24.21 9.36
C GLU A 87 -15.35 24.80 10.77
N GLN A 88 -14.85 24.12 11.81
CA GLN A 88 -14.84 24.63 13.18
C GLN A 88 -13.99 25.89 13.34
N LEU A 89 -12.84 25.96 12.66
CA LEU A 89 -12.00 27.16 12.68
C LEU A 89 -12.70 28.35 12.00
N GLU A 90 -13.34 28.11 10.87
CA GLU A 90 -14.10 29.15 10.15
C GLU A 90 -15.28 29.67 10.98
N GLN A 91 -16.02 28.78 11.64
CA GLN A 91 -17.11 29.16 12.55
C GLN A 91 -16.60 29.93 13.78
N ALA A 92 -15.50 29.48 14.40
CA ALA A 92 -14.91 30.17 15.53
C ALA A 92 -14.43 31.59 15.14
N GLN A 93 -13.85 31.74 13.95
CA GLN A 93 -13.45 33.04 13.40
C GLN A 93 -14.65 33.92 13.08
N ALA A 94 -15.74 33.37 12.52
CA ALA A 94 -16.97 34.11 12.25
C ALA A 94 -17.63 34.63 13.54
N VAL A 95 -17.69 33.78 14.58
CA VAL A 95 -18.22 34.16 15.90
C VAL A 95 -17.32 35.20 16.59
N GLN A 96 -16.00 35.11 16.41
CA GLN A 96 -15.06 36.14 16.91
C GLN A 96 -15.26 37.47 16.18
N ALA A 97 -15.41 37.47 14.86
CA ALA A 97 -15.68 38.67 14.07
C ALA A 97 -17.06 39.30 14.40
N GLU A 98 -18.05 38.47 14.71
CA GLU A 98 -19.37 38.92 15.16
C GLU A 98 -19.33 39.50 16.57
N LYS A 99 -18.59 38.88 17.51
CA LYS A 99 -18.31 39.42 18.85
C LYS A 99 -17.54 40.73 18.81
N GLU A 100 -16.56 40.85 17.91
CA GLU A 100 -15.77 42.07 17.75
C GLU A 100 -16.65 43.22 17.22
N LYS A 101 -17.56 42.94 16.27
CA LYS A 101 -18.57 43.91 15.83
C LYS A 101 -19.57 44.29 16.92
N THR A 102 -20.11 43.33 17.67
CA THR A 102 -21.07 43.63 18.75
C THR A 102 -20.42 44.36 19.93
N THR A 103 -19.17 44.05 20.27
CA THR A 103 -18.44 44.79 21.31
C THR A 103 -18.09 46.21 20.85
N GLY A 104 -17.72 46.40 19.58
CA GLY A 104 -17.50 47.73 19.01
C GLY A 104 -18.78 48.58 18.92
N VAL A 105 -19.94 47.98 18.69
CA VAL A 105 -21.24 48.66 18.67
C VAL A 105 -21.72 49.01 20.09
N VAL A 106 -21.52 48.14 21.08
CA VAL A 106 -21.91 48.41 22.47
C VAL A 106 -21.04 49.48 23.13
N VAL A 107 -19.76 49.60 22.75
CA VAL A 107 -18.90 50.70 23.22
C VAL A 107 -19.26 52.04 22.57
N ALA A 108 -19.76 52.04 21.33
CA ALA A 108 -20.22 53.26 20.65
C ALA A 108 -21.56 53.78 21.19
N ASP A 109 -22.47 52.90 21.61
CA ASP A 109 -23.79 53.26 22.16
C ASP A 109 -23.74 53.66 23.65
N SER A 110 -22.72 53.24 24.39
CA SER A 110 -22.50 53.65 25.79
C SER A 110 -21.79 55.01 25.95
N ALA A 111 -21.34 55.64 24.87
CA ALA A 111 -20.58 56.90 24.87
C ALA A 111 -21.36 58.11 24.31
N ALA A 112 -22.62 57.91 23.91
CA ALA A 112 -23.56 58.96 23.49
C ALA A 112 -24.58 59.25 24.60
#